data_AF-A0A8D0H8H3-F1
#
_entry.id   AF-A0A8D0H8H3-F1
#
_cell.length_a   1.000
_cell.length_b   1.000
_cell.length_c   1.000
_cell.angle_alpha   90.00
_cell.angle_beta   90.00
_cell.angle_gamma   90.00
#
_symmetry.space_group_name_H-M   'P 1'
#
loop_
_entity.id
_entity.type
_entity.pdbx_description
1 polymer ?
#
loop_
_entity_poly.entity_id
_entity_poly.type
_entity_poly.pdbx_seq_one_letter_code
_entity_poly.pdbx_strand_id
1 'polypeptide(L)'
;GWKLWGLYFLLFLASDHRTFERSAQKSHLQQVFLTDELSYLTFWQATYLDPQLRLEYEGFPVSANSKLLITHCHTNRGLAVPRNYWIRTYFGKDYEVNCHTYLDSHKAEEDKNYWIIVTGNPSHEDATMYDRPKPPSEATREQEKEFYAGT
;
A
#
# COMPACT_ATOMS: atom_id res chain seq x y z
N GLY A 1 30.37 3.34 -31.88
CA GLY A 1 29.42 2.38 -31.28
C GLY A 1 28.90 2.98 -30.01
N TRP A 2 27.61 3.29 -29.94
CA TRP A 2 27.00 3.96 -28.80
C TRP A 2 25.96 3.02 -28.19
N LYS A 3 26.36 2.30 -27.15
CA LYS A 3 25.43 1.52 -26.33
C LYS A 3 24.83 2.46 -25.28
N LEU A 4 23.54 2.76 -25.48
CA LEU A 4 22.47 2.74 -24.47
C LEU A 4 22.82 3.23 -23.07
N TRP A 5 22.35 4.43 -22.73
CA TRP A 5 22.05 4.80 -21.34
C TRP A 5 20.55 5.05 -21.23
N GLY A 6 19.80 3.97 -21.08
CA GLY A 6 18.46 4.05 -20.47
C GLY A 6 18.67 4.23 -18.97
N LEU A 7 18.78 5.48 -18.52
CA LEU A 7 18.71 5.80 -17.10
C LEU A 7 17.26 5.57 -16.67
N TYR A 8 17.00 4.46 -16.00
CA TYR A 8 15.76 4.28 -15.27
C TYR A 8 15.74 5.32 -14.15
N PHE A 9 14.95 6.38 -14.30
CA PHE A 9 14.70 7.32 -13.21
C PHE A 9 13.81 6.62 -12.18
N LEU A 10 14.42 6.11 -11.12
CA LEU A 10 13.70 5.53 -10.00
C LEU A 10 13.14 6.67 -9.14
N LEU A 11 11.83 6.67 -8.92
CA LEU A 11 11.16 7.63 -8.05
C LEU A 11 10.79 6.96 -6.73
N PHE A 12 10.95 7.69 -5.64
CA PHE A 12 10.63 7.28 -4.28
C PHE A 12 9.43 8.07 -3.76
N LEU A 13 8.57 7.40 -3.00
CA LEU A 13 7.50 8.05 -2.25
C LEU A 13 8.08 8.85 -1.10
N ALA A 14 7.74 10.13 -1.01
CA ALA A 14 8.26 11.05 -0.01
C ALA A 14 7.16 11.85 0.68
N SER A 15 7.45 12.31 1.90
CA SER A 15 6.60 13.22 2.66
C SER A 15 7.47 14.07 3.60
N ASP A 16 6.99 15.25 3.99
CA ASP A 16 7.69 16.13 4.94
C ASP A 16 6.67 16.98 5.70
N HIS A 17 7.03 17.51 6.86
CA HIS A 17 6.16 18.34 7.69
C HIS A 17 5.45 19.42 6.86
N ARG A 18 4.14 19.58 7.12
CA ARG A 18 3.34 20.59 6.44
C ARG A 18 3.89 21.99 6.73
N THR A 19 4.18 22.74 5.69
CA THR A 19 4.48 24.17 5.78
C THR A 19 3.42 24.99 5.04
N PHE A 20 3.53 26.32 5.10
CA PHE A 20 2.65 27.19 4.33
C PHE A 20 2.80 26.97 2.81
N GLU A 21 4.02 26.69 2.36
CA GLU A 21 4.34 26.47 0.95
C GLU A 21 4.11 25.01 0.52
N ARG A 22 4.23 24.06 1.45
CA ARG A 22 4.18 22.62 1.17
C ARG A 22 3.02 21.96 1.91
N SER A 23 1.91 21.78 1.20
CA SER A 23 0.71 21.11 1.70
C SER A 23 -0.06 20.44 0.56
N ALA A 24 -0.87 19.44 0.90
CA ALA A 24 -1.74 18.76 -0.05
C ALA A 24 -2.74 19.76 -0.64
N GLN A 25 -2.97 19.69 -1.94
CA GLN A 25 -3.64 20.73 -2.71
C GLN A 25 -5.10 21.00 -2.27
N LYS A 26 -5.81 19.97 -1.81
CA LYS A 26 -7.24 20.03 -1.47
C LYS A 26 -7.48 19.98 0.03
N SER A 27 -6.90 18.99 0.72
CA SER A 27 -7.08 18.87 2.17
C SER A 27 -6.25 19.87 2.96
N HIS A 28 -5.24 20.50 2.34
CA HIS A 28 -4.22 21.29 3.03
C HIS A 28 -3.53 20.52 4.15
N LEU A 29 -3.42 19.19 4.05
CA LEU A 29 -2.68 18.35 5.00
C LEU A 29 -1.21 18.20 4.57
N GLN A 30 -0.47 17.33 5.26
CA GLN A 30 0.89 16.99 4.87
C GLN A 30 0.88 16.33 3.49
N GLN A 31 1.59 16.92 2.53
CA GLN A 31 1.63 16.41 1.16
C GLN A 31 2.45 15.13 1.06
N VAL A 32 2.09 14.28 0.10
CA VAL A 32 2.87 13.13 -0.34
C VAL A 32 3.27 13.38 -1.78
N PHE A 33 4.53 13.13 -2.11
CA PHE A 33 5.08 13.44 -3.43
C PHE A 33 6.10 12.38 -3.86
N LEU A 34 6.52 12.44 -5.12
CA LEU A 34 7.58 11.59 -5.66
C LEU A 34 8.87 12.40 -5.82
N THR A 35 10.01 11.79 -5.53
CA THR A 35 11.34 12.39 -5.68
C THR A 35 12.32 11.34 -6.20
N ASP A 36 13.34 11.74 -6.95
CA ASP A 36 14.45 10.88 -7.37
C ASP A 36 15.59 10.83 -6.34
N GLU A 37 15.50 11.62 -5.27
CA GLU A 37 16.47 11.65 -4.17
C GLU A 37 16.09 10.71 -3.03
N LEU A 38 16.91 9.66 -2.82
CA LEU A 38 16.82 8.82 -1.63
C LEU A 38 17.25 9.61 -0.39
N SER A 39 16.33 9.81 0.55
CA SER A 39 16.58 10.56 1.79
C SER A 39 15.73 10.03 2.95
N TYR A 40 15.89 10.60 4.15
CA TYR A 40 15.04 10.24 5.29
C TYR A 40 13.55 10.56 5.07
N LEU A 41 13.24 11.48 4.14
CA LEU A 41 11.88 11.82 3.73
C LEU A 41 11.20 10.73 2.90
N THR A 42 11.98 9.76 2.39
CA THR A 42 11.46 8.65 1.59
C THR A 42 11.34 7.35 2.38
N PHE A 43 11.53 7.40 3.70
CA PHE A 43 11.49 6.22 4.55
C PHE A 43 10.07 6.01 5.08
N TRP A 44 9.53 4.82 4.78
CA TRP A 44 8.21 4.38 5.20
C TRP A 44 8.31 3.03 5.88
N GLN A 45 7.43 2.82 6.86
CA GLN A 45 7.34 1.58 7.61
C GLN A 45 5.96 0.96 7.40
N ALA A 46 5.94 -0.34 7.09
CA ALA A 46 4.72 -1.12 7.21
C ALA A 46 4.47 -1.39 8.69
N THR A 47 3.35 -0.88 9.20
CA THR A 47 2.97 -0.98 10.60
C THR A 47 1.76 -1.91 10.72
N TYR A 48 1.78 -2.79 11.74
CA TYR A 48 0.65 -3.67 12.01
C TYR A 48 -0.62 -2.88 12.33
N LEU A 49 -1.76 -3.38 11.86
CA LEU A 49 -3.04 -2.67 11.91
C LEU A 49 -3.44 -2.37 13.36
N ASP A 50 -3.50 -3.41 14.21
CA ASP A 50 -3.89 -3.29 15.61
C ASP A 50 -2.75 -2.66 16.44
N PRO A 51 -2.96 -1.47 17.04
CA PRO A 51 -1.96 -0.84 17.89
C PRO A 51 -1.47 -1.70 19.05
N GLN A 52 -2.33 -2.56 19.60
CA GLN A 52 -2.02 -3.40 20.76
C GLN A 52 -1.12 -4.58 20.43
N LEU A 53 -1.02 -4.95 19.14
CA LEU A 53 -0.24 -6.09 18.67
C LEU A 53 1.06 -5.68 17.95
N ARG A 54 1.36 -4.37 17.87
CA ARG A 54 2.51 -3.89 17.08
C ARG A 54 3.84 -4.39 17.60
N LEU A 55 3.98 -4.53 18.93
CA LEU A 55 5.22 -4.98 19.55
C LEU A 55 5.44 -6.48 19.31
N GLU A 56 4.37 -7.26 19.40
CA GLU A 56 4.36 -8.71 19.21
C GLU A 56 4.68 -9.09 17.76
N TYR A 57 4.25 -8.26 16.81
CA TYR A 57 4.50 -8.46 15.37
C TYR A 57 5.72 -7.68 14.86
N GLU A 58 6.50 -7.05 15.73
CA GLU A 58 7.72 -6.36 15.32
C GLU A 58 8.75 -7.36 14.77
N GLY A 59 9.33 -7.04 13.61
CA GLY A 59 10.32 -7.90 12.93
C GLY A 59 9.74 -9.11 12.18
N PHE A 60 8.43 -9.38 12.29
CA PHE A 60 7.77 -10.41 11.49
C PHE A 60 7.58 -9.95 10.03
N PRO A 61 7.58 -10.89 9.07
CA PRO A 61 7.32 -10.56 7.67
C PRO A 61 5.90 -10.00 7.47
N VAL A 62 5.77 -9.03 6.56
CA VAL A 62 4.47 -8.45 6.19
C VAL A 62 3.68 -9.45 5.36
N SER A 63 2.49 -9.81 5.83
CA SER A 63 1.60 -10.70 5.08
C SER A 63 0.98 -9.99 3.87
N ALA A 64 1.07 -10.62 2.70
CA ALA A 64 0.41 -10.14 1.49
C ALA A 64 -1.12 -10.27 1.62
N ASN A 65 -1.84 -9.38 0.94
CA ASN A 65 -3.31 -9.34 0.88
C ASN A 65 -3.99 -9.09 2.25
N SER A 66 -3.22 -8.69 3.26
CA SER A 66 -3.71 -8.28 4.58
C SER A 66 -3.69 -6.77 4.73
N LYS A 67 -4.60 -6.24 5.56
CA LYS A 67 -4.63 -4.82 5.90
C LYS A 67 -3.44 -4.47 6.80
N LEU A 68 -2.83 -3.34 6.51
CA LEU A 68 -1.75 -2.74 7.30
C LEU A 68 -1.81 -1.22 7.19
N LEU A 69 -0.97 -0.55 7.96
CA LEU A 69 -0.73 0.88 7.86
C LEU A 69 0.63 1.12 7.21
N ILE A 70 0.75 2.19 6.43
CA ILE A 70 2.04 2.64 5.90
C ILE A 70 2.36 3.96 6.60
N THR A 71 3.37 3.97 7.46
CA THR A 71 3.70 5.11 8.32
C THR A 71 4.98 5.78 7.82
N HIS A 72 4.97 7.09 7.68
CA HIS A 72 6.16 7.85 7.33
C HIS A 72 7.11 7.91 8.53
N CYS A 73 8.34 7.42 8.38
CA CYS A 73 9.28 7.27 9.49
C CYS A 73 9.65 8.63 10.11
N HIS A 74 9.81 9.68 9.30
CA HIS A 74 10.25 10.98 9.81
C HIS A 74 9.16 11.73 10.59
N THR A 75 7.90 11.68 10.13
CA THR A 75 6.80 12.45 10.76
C THR A 75 5.86 11.61 11.61
N ASN A 76 6.03 10.29 11.63
CA ASN A 76 5.16 9.32 12.30
C ASN A 76 3.67 9.50 11.94
N ARG A 77 3.40 9.82 10.67
CA ARG A 77 2.05 10.00 10.12
C ARG A 77 1.72 8.89 9.13
N GLY A 78 0.47 8.44 9.14
CA GLY A 78 0.00 7.40 8.23
C GLY A 78 -0.25 7.95 6.82
N LEU A 79 0.10 7.16 5.81
CA LEU A 79 -0.34 7.37 4.43
C LEU A 79 -1.86 7.19 4.38
N ALA A 80 -2.56 8.08 3.69
CA ALA A 80 -4.02 8.10 3.69
C ALA A 80 -4.62 8.53 2.36
N VAL A 81 -5.83 8.03 2.09
CA VAL A 81 -6.69 8.47 0.98
C VAL A 81 -8.05 8.89 1.52
N PRO A 82 -8.21 10.15 1.94
CA PRO A 82 -9.52 10.66 2.33
C PRO A 82 -10.41 10.83 1.09
N ARG A 83 -11.39 9.92 0.94
CA ARG A 83 -12.28 9.77 -0.24
C ARG A 83 -13.26 10.94 -0.46
N ASN A 84 -13.09 12.06 0.24
CA ASN A 84 -13.84 13.30 0.07
C ASN A 84 -13.07 14.35 -0.74
N TYR A 85 -11.75 14.20 -0.90
CA TYR A 85 -10.92 15.11 -1.69
C TYR A 85 -10.52 14.47 -3.00
N TRP A 86 -11.00 15.02 -4.11
CA TRP A 86 -10.65 14.56 -5.44
C TRP A 86 -9.83 15.60 -6.20
N ILE A 87 -8.94 15.11 -7.05
CA ILE A 87 -8.09 15.87 -7.96
C ILE A 87 -8.39 15.45 -9.41
N ARG A 88 -8.21 16.39 -10.33
CA ARG A 88 -8.24 16.10 -11.77
C ARG A 88 -6.82 15.89 -12.25
N THR A 89 -6.53 14.69 -12.72
CA THR A 89 -5.27 14.31 -13.34
C THR A 89 -5.51 14.13 -14.84
N TYR A 90 -4.43 13.90 -15.59
CA TYR A 90 -4.53 13.53 -17.01
C TYR A 90 -5.32 12.23 -17.22
N PHE A 91 -5.28 11.32 -16.24
CA PHE A 91 -5.94 10.02 -16.29
C PHE A 91 -7.40 10.05 -15.82
N GLY A 92 -7.88 11.20 -15.34
CA GLY A 92 -9.27 11.39 -14.95
C GLY A 92 -9.42 11.98 -13.55
N LYS A 93 -10.37 11.43 -12.79
CA LYS A 93 -10.71 11.90 -11.44
C LYS A 93 -10.15 10.91 -10.42
N ASP A 94 -9.12 11.34 -9.70
CA ASP A 94 -8.47 10.55 -8.66
C ASP A 94 -8.74 11.15 -7.28
N TYR A 95 -8.50 10.36 -6.23
CA TYR A 95 -8.51 10.86 -4.86
C TYR A 95 -7.15 11.41 -4.47
N GLU A 96 -7.15 12.46 -3.65
CA GLU A 96 -5.92 12.99 -3.08
C GLU A 96 -5.31 11.97 -2.11
N VAL A 97 -4.00 11.75 -2.23
CA VAL A 97 -3.19 11.01 -1.26
C VAL A 97 -2.49 12.02 -0.35
N ASN A 98 -2.52 11.81 0.96
CA ASN A 98 -1.81 12.65 1.92
C ASN A 98 -1.21 11.82 3.07
N CYS A 99 -0.44 12.50 3.92
CA CYS A 99 0.21 11.90 5.08
C CYS A 99 -0.48 12.40 6.36
N HIS A 100 -1.53 11.71 6.79
CA HIS A 100 -2.28 12.05 7.98
C HIS A 100 -2.86 10.81 8.65
N THR A 101 -2.69 10.71 9.97
CA THR A 101 -3.29 9.63 10.78
C THR A 101 -4.68 10.07 11.23
N TYR A 102 -5.71 9.52 10.60
CA TYR A 102 -7.11 9.70 11.00
C TYR A 102 -7.41 8.71 12.12
N LEU A 103 -7.95 9.21 13.22
CA LEU A 103 -8.25 8.40 14.40
C LEU A 103 -9.74 8.47 14.74
N ASP A 104 -10.30 7.32 15.10
CA ASP A 104 -11.66 7.23 15.60
C ASP A 104 -11.77 7.69 17.07
N SER A 105 -12.97 7.58 17.66
CA SER A 105 -13.22 7.93 19.07
C SER A 105 -12.40 7.12 20.07
N HIS A 106 -11.88 5.95 19.67
CA HIS A 106 -11.07 5.06 20.49
C HIS A 106 -9.57 5.21 20.21
N LYS A 107 -9.17 6.20 19.41
CA LYS A 107 -7.78 6.46 18.98
C LYS A 107 -7.19 5.33 18.12
N ALA A 108 -8.02 4.55 17.45
CA ALA A 108 -7.59 3.59 16.44
C ALA A 108 -7.58 4.26 15.06
N GLU A 109 -6.63 3.89 14.19
CA GLU A 109 -6.58 4.42 12.83
C GLU A 109 -7.84 4.05 12.03
N GLU A 110 -8.36 5.01 11.27
CA GLU A 110 -9.55 4.82 10.42
C GLU A 110 -9.24 4.11 9.09
N ASP A 111 -10.29 3.69 8.38
CA ASP A 111 -10.22 3.01 7.08
C ASP A 111 -9.46 3.80 5.99
N LYS A 112 -9.43 5.13 6.09
CA LYS A 112 -8.66 6.04 5.23
C LYS A 112 -7.16 5.75 5.27
N ASN A 113 -6.66 5.16 6.36
CA ASN A 113 -5.26 4.80 6.56
C ASN A 113 -4.95 3.35 6.23
N TYR A 114 -5.94 2.53 5.88
CA TYR A 114 -5.74 1.10 5.67
C TYR A 114 -5.26 0.84 4.24
N TRP A 115 -4.15 0.11 4.13
CA TRP A 115 -3.55 -0.31 2.87
C TRP A 115 -3.50 -1.83 2.81
N ILE A 116 -3.51 -2.38 1.59
CA ILE A 116 -3.28 -3.80 1.35
C ILE A 116 -2.16 -3.90 0.32
N ILE A 117 -1.10 -4.64 0.65
CA ILE A 117 -0.04 -4.95 -0.31
C ILE A 117 -0.46 -6.19 -1.08
N VAL A 118 -0.72 -6.01 -2.38
CA VAL A 118 -1.14 -7.07 -3.29
C VAL A 118 0.07 -7.54 -4.07
N THR A 119 0.33 -8.84 -4.05
CA THR A 119 1.43 -9.43 -4.83
C THR A 119 0.94 -9.80 -6.23
N GLY A 120 1.85 -9.69 -7.21
CA GLY A 120 1.63 -10.21 -8.56
C GLY A 120 1.39 -11.72 -8.55
N ASN A 121 0.63 -12.21 -9.52
CA ASN A 121 0.39 -13.62 -9.71
C ASN A 121 1.65 -14.25 -10.36
N PRO A 122 2.35 -15.17 -9.69
CA PRO A 122 3.55 -15.78 -10.26
C PRO A 122 3.27 -16.63 -11.51
N SER A 123 2.02 -17.01 -11.74
CA SER A 123 1.59 -17.77 -12.92
C SER A 123 1.20 -16.89 -14.11
N HIS A 124 1.04 -15.57 -13.91
CA HIS A 124 0.60 -14.64 -14.96
C HIS A 124 1.07 -13.22 -14.63
N GLU A 125 2.07 -12.73 -15.36
CA GLU A 125 2.82 -11.49 -15.04
C GLU A 125 1.93 -10.24 -14.96
N ASP A 126 0.85 -10.18 -15.76
CA ASP A 126 -0.07 -9.04 -15.76
C ASP A 126 -1.26 -9.20 -14.81
N ALA A 127 -1.31 -10.28 -14.02
CA ALA A 127 -2.40 -10.54 -13.09
C ALA A 127 -1.95 -10.39 -11.63
N THR A 128 -2.90 -10.12 -10.75
CA THR A 128 -2.68 -10.06 -9.30
C THR A 128 -3.12 -11.36 -8.64
N MET A 129 -2.73 -11.57 -7.38
CA MET A 129 -3.24 -12.69 -6.59
C MET A 129 -4.78 -12.67 -6.42
N TYR A 130 -5.46 -11.54 -6.65
CA TYR A 130 -6.93 -11.49 -6.65
C TYR A 130 -7.58 -12.10 -7.88
N ASP A 131 -6.87 -12.15 -9.01
CA ASP A 131 -7.37 -12.72 -10.27
C ASP A 131 -7.27 -14.24 -10.28
N ARG A 132 -6.59 -14.84 -9.28
CA ARG A 132 -6.43 -16.28 -9.20
C ARG A 132 -7.77 -16.95 -8.83
N PRO A 133 -8.20 -17.99 -9.57
CA PRO A 133 -9.39 -18.74 -9.20
C PRO A 133 -9.22 -19.35 -7.81
N LYS A 134 -10.29 -19.35 -7.02
CA LYS A 134 -10.29 -19.97 -5.68
C LYS A 134 -9.88 -21.43 -5.82
N PRO A 135 -9.03 -21.96 -4.92
CA PRO A 135 -8.74 -23.37 -4.91
C PRO A 135 -10.05 -24.18 -4.80
N PRO A 136 -10.13 -25.35 -5.47
CA PRO A 136 -11.28 -26.23 -5.30
C PRO A 136 -11.47 -26.57 -3.82
N SER A 137 -12.73 -26.66 -3.38
CA SER A 137 -13.04 -27.03 -2.01
C SER A 137 -12.48 -28.40 -1.67
N GLU A 138 -12.28 -28.71 -0.38
CA GLU A 138 -11.74 -30.00 0.07
C GLU A 138 -12.61 -31.17 -0.43
N ALA A 139 -13.94 -31.01 -0.37
CA ALA A 139 -14.90 -31.96 -0.95
C ALA A 139 -14.73 -32.15 -2.47
N THR A 140 -14.43 -31.07 -3.20
CA THR A 140 -14.16 -31.15 -4.65
C THR A 140 -12.85 -31.88 -4.94
N ARG A 141 -11.82 -31.66 -4.12
CA ARG A 141 -10.52 -32.35 -4.24
C ARG A 141 -10.62 -33.84 -3.90
N GLU A 142 -11.46 -34.21 -2.94
CA GLU A 142 -11.71 -35.61 -2.56
C GLU A 142 -12.45 -36.35 -3.68
N GLN A 143 -13.49 -35.74 -4.27
CA GLN A 143 -14.19 -36.29 -5.44
C GLN A 143 -13.28 -36.44 -6.66
N GLU A 144 -12.41 -35.46 -6.94
CA GLU A 144 -11.42 -35.57 -8.00
C GLU A 144 -10.42 -36.71 -7.75
N LYS A 145 -9.92 -36.85 -6.51
CA LYS A 145 -9.02 -37.95 -6.14
C LYS A 145 -9.68 -39.32 -6.31
N GLU A 146 -10.94 -39.48 -5.90
CA GLU A 146 -11.69 -40.73 -6.08
C GLU A 146 -11.92 -41.03 -7.56
N PHE A 147 -12.23 -40.01 -8.37
CA PHE A 147 -12.40 -40.15 -9.82
C PHE A 147 -11.11 -40.63 -10.51
N TYR A 148 -9.95 -40.08 -10.15
CA TYR A 148 -8.66 -40.49 -10.73
C TYR A 148 -8.06 -41.76 -10.14
N ALA A 149 -8.48 -42.17 -8.93
CA ALA A 149 -8.07 -43.44 -8.32
C ALA A 149 -8.88 -44.65 -8.84
N GLY A 150 -10.01 -44.41 -9.52
CA GLY A 150 -10.89 -45.43 -10.09
C GLY A 150 -10.62 -45.78 -11.57
N THR A 151 -9.63 -45.16 -12.21
CA THR A 151 -9.14 -45.47 -13.58
C THR A 151 -7.78 -46.14 -13.53
#